data_AF-A0A017RVF3-F1
#
_entry.id   AF-A0A017RVF3-F1
#
_cell.length_a   1.000
_cell.length_b   1.000
_cell.length_c   1.000
_cell.angle_alpha   90.00
_cell.angle_beta   90.00
_cell.angle_gamma   90.00
#
_symmetry.space_group_name_H-M   'P 1'
#
loop_
_entity.id
_entity.type
_entity.pdbx_description
1 polymer ?
#
loop_
_entity_poly.entity_id
_entity_poly.type
_entity_poly.pdbx_seq_one_letter_code
_entity_poly.pdbx_strand_id
1 'polypeptide(L)'
;MEVAGKFLEQYSKERDYYERAAKLCAEICENEFERSGIRAIVTFRAKRPDKLKEKVIKRSEKKDYKDIVDIYNDIVDLAGVRIALYFPGDLETIDKFIRTNFNIKSIRQFPEAGNDSYSKKEYIKYKKVFSGYHATHYRVTLKPENCTDGDVKYCDATIEIQVASVLMHAWAEVEHDLVYKPSSGEISR
;
A
#
# COMPACT_ATOMS: atom_id res chain seq x y z
N MET A 1 -21.92 -6.46 -12.17
CA MET A 1 -21.26 -7.70 -11.67
C MET A 1 -20.35 -8.36 -12.70
N GLU A 2 -20.73 -8.39 -13.98
CA GLU A 2 -19.91 -9.03 -15.04
C GLU A 2 -18.54 -8.37 -15.24
N VAL A 3 -18.47 -7.03 -15.23
CA VAL A 3 -17.21 -6.26 -15.38
C VAL A 3 -16.21 -6.58 -14.26
N ALA A 4 -16.67 -6.61 -13.00
CA ALA A 4 -15.85 -6.97 -11.84
C ALA A 4 -15.32 -8.41 -11.91
N GLY A 5 -16.15 -9.35 -12.39
CA GLY A 5 -15.72 -10.74 -12.60
C GLY A 5 -14.60 -10.85 -13.64
N LYS A 6 -14.80 -10.22 -14.81
CA LYS A 6 -13.80 -10.18 -15.89
C LYS A 6 -12.48 -9.55 -15.43
N PHE A 7 -12.55 -8.45 -14.68
CA PHE A 7 -11.37 -7.81 -14.09
C PHE A 7 -10.59 -8.77 -13.16
N LEU A 8 -11.29 -9.51 -12.28
CA LEU A 8 -10.62 -10.43 -11.34
C LEU A 8 -9.93 -11.60 -12.06
N GLU A 9 -10.55 -12.13 -13.11
CA GLU A 9 -9.94 -13.18 -13.93
C GLU A 9 -8.70 -12.67 -14.67
N GLN A 10 -8.78 -11.47 -15.24
CA GLN A 10 -7.64 -10.84 -15.92
C GLN A 10 -6.50 -10.58 -14.94
N TYR A 11 -6.80 -9.97 -13.79
CA TYR A 11 -5.81 -9.74 -12.74
C TYR A 11 -5.10 -11.04 -12.30
N SER A 12 -5.86 -12.14 -12.17
CA SER A 12 -5.26 -13.42 -11.76
C SER A 12 -4.22 -13.92 -12.76
N LYS A 13 -4.35 -13.60 -14.05
CA LYS A 13 -3.37 -13.94 -15.11
C LYS A 13 -2.20 -12.95 -15.15
N GLU A 14 -2.45 -11.70 -14.78
CA GLU A 14 -1.46 -10.62 -14.78
C GLU A 14 -0.76 -10.46 -13.42
N ARG A 15 -1.05 -11.29 -12.42
CA ARG A 15 -0.53 -11.10 -11.06
C ARG A 15 0.99 -11.05 -11.03
N ASP A 16 1.66 -11.91 -11.80
CA ASP A 16 3.12 -11.96 -11.90
C ASP A 16 3.71 -10.66 -12.47
N TYR A 17 2.95 -9.95 -13.32
CA TYR A 17 3.34 -8.64 -13.83
C TYR A 17 3.43 -7.61 -12.70
N TYR A 18 2.40 -7.54 -11.85
CA TYR A 18 2.38 -6.62 -10.70
C TYR A 18 3.40 -7.02 -9.64
N GLU A 19 3.62 -8.32 -9.45
CA GLU A 19 4.61 -8.84 -8.50
C GLU A 19 6.03 -8.46 -8.96
N ARG A 20 6.33 -8.60 -10.25
CA ARG A 20 7.62 -8.19 -10.82
C ARG A 20 7.84 -6.68 -10.74
N ALA A 21 6.82 -5.87 -11.05
CA ALA A 21 6.90 -4.42 -10.90
C ALA A 21 7.17 -3.99 -9.45
N ALA A 22 6.48 -4.59 -8.48
CA ALA A 22 6.70 -4.33 -7.06
C ALA A 22 8.12 -4.75 -6.62
N LYS A 23 8.61 -5.90 -7.12
CA LYS A 23 9.96 -6.39 -6.85
C LYS A 23 11.03 -5.42 -7.35
N LEU A 24 10.95 -4.96 -8.59
CA LEU A 24 11.90 -4.00 -9.16
C LEU A 24 11.93 -2.69 -8.33
N CYS A 25 10.76 -2.19 -7.95
CA CYS A 25 10.66 -1.02 -7.08
C CYS A 25 11.34 -1.25 -5.72
N ALA A 26 11.10 -2.41 -5.09
CA ALA A 26 11.73 -2.77 -3.83
C ALA A 26 13.26 -2.88 -3.97
N GLU A 27 13.77 -3.51 -5.03
CA GLU A 27 15.21 -3.61 -5.29
C GLU A 27 15.86 -2.22 -5.43
N ILE A 28 15.20 -1.28 -6.10
CA ILE A 28 15.68 0.12 -6.20
C ILE A 28 15.73 0.77 -4.82
N CYS A 29 14.70 0.60 -3.99
CA CYS A 29 14.65 1.14 -2.63
C CYS A 29 15.73 0.52 -1.72
N GLU A 30 15.87 -0.81 -1.74
CA GLU A 30 16.85 -1.55 -0.91
C GLU A 30 18.29 -1.12 -1.24
N ASN A 31 18.62 -1.05 -2.53
CA ASN A 31 19.95 -0.64 -2.99
C ASN A 31 20.29 0.79 -2.53
N GLU A 32 19.33 1.72 -2.57
CA GLU A 32 19.57 3.07 -2.06
C GLU A 32 19.76 3.08 -0.55
N PHE A 33 18.91 2.38 0.20
CA PHE A 33 18.96 2.41 1.66
C PHE A 33 20.25 1.79 2.19
N GLU A 34 20.75 0.75 1.52
CA GLU A 34 22.07 0.19 1.82
C GLU A 34 23.19 1.20 1.55
N ARG A 35 23.17 1.87 0.39
CA ARG A 35 24.17 2.90 0.03
C ARG A 35 24.17 4.11 0.97
N SER A 36 22.98 4.53 1.39
CA SER A 36 22.77 5.71 2.25
C SER A 36 22.80 5.38 3.75
N GLY A 37 23.03 4.11 4.12
CA GLY A 37 23.10 3.67 5.52
C GLY A 37 21.77 3.74 6.29
N ILE A 38 20.64 3.81 5.58
CA ILE A 38 19.31 3.91 6.16
C ILE A 38 18.87 2.52 6.62
N ARG A 39 18.50 2.40 7.90
CA ARG A 39 17.97 1.15 8.45
C ARG A 39 16.48 1.06 8.20
N ALA A 40 16.09 0.30 7.19
CA ALA A 40 14.70 -0.01 6.87
C ALA A 40 14.53 -1.48 6.46
N ILE A 41 13.33 -2.02 6.68
CA ILE A 41 12.91 -3.28 6.05
C ILE A 41 12.03 -2.93 4.85
N VAL A 42 12.41 -3.40 3.67
CA VAL A 42 11.60 -3.27 2.46
C VAL A 42 10.94 -4.63 2.19
N THR A 43 9.65 -4.60 1.88
CA THR A 43 8.91 -5.78 1.43
C THR A 43 8.05 -5.41 0.25
N PHE A 44 7.76 -6.37 -0.62
CA PHE A 44 6.90 -6.16 -1.77
C PHE A 44 5.86 -7.27 -1.89
N ARG A 45 4.76 -6.97 -2.58
CA ARG A 45 3.74 -7.96 -2.93
C ARG A 45 2.89 -7.49 -4.09
N ALA A 46 2.38 -8.46 -4.85
CA ALA A 46 1.14 -8.27 -5.59
C ALA A 46 -0.06 -8.46 -4.66
N LYS A 47 -1.15 -7.74 -4.93
CA LYS A 47 -2.39 -7.88 -4.16
C LYS A 47 -2.95 -9.30 -4.26
N ARG A 48 -3.35 -9.86 -3.13
CA ARG A 48 -3.94 -11.20 -3.11
C ARG A 48 -5.30 -11.22 -3.83
N PRO A 49 -5.58 -12.19 -4.73
CA PRO A 49 -6.83 -12.24 -5.49
C PRO A 49 -8.10 -12.26 -4.60
N ASP A 50 -8.07 -12.97 -3.47
CA ASP A 50 -9.19 -13.02 -2.52
C ASP A 50 -9.47 -11.64 -1.91
N LYS A 51 -8.42 -10.93 -1.50
CA LYS A 51 -8.53 -9.57 -0.95
C LYS A 51 -8.88 -8.53 -2.00
N LEU A 52 -8.45 -8.73 -3.25
CA LEU A 52 -8.86 -7.89 -4.35
C LEU A 52 -10.36 -8.06 -4.62
N LYS A 53 -10.87 -9.29 -4.65
CA LYS A 53 -12.31 -9.57 -4.82
C LYS A 53 -13.16 -8.88 -3.76
N GLU A 54 -12.82 -9.03 -2.47
CA GLU A 54 -13.50 -8.33 -1.37
C GLU A 54 -13.52 -6.81 -1.59
N LYS A 55 -12.37 -6.23 -1.99
CA LYS A 55 -12.22 -4.79 -2.21
C LYS A 55 -13.05 -4.28 -3.40
N VAL A 56 -13.03 -5.00 -4.52
CA VAL A 56 -13.78 -4.65 -5.73
C VAL A 56 -15.28 -4.67 -5.41
N ILE A 57 -15.79 -5.77 -4.82
CA ILE A 57 -17.22 -5.91 -4.48
C ILE A 57 -17.69 -4.74 -3.60
N LYS A 58 -16.96 -4.47 -2.51
CA LYS A 58 -17.28 -3.38 -1.57
C LYS A 58 -17.26 -1.99 -2.23
N ARG A 59 -16.44 -1.78 -3.26
CA ARG A 59 -16.43 -0.51 -4.00
C ARG A 59 -17.49 -0.44 -5.08
N SER A 60 -17.81 -1.56 -5.72
CA SER A 60 -18.91 -1.66 -6.69
C SER A 60 -20.28 -1.36 -6.06
N GLU A 61 -20.43 -1.51 -4.74
CA GLU A 61 -21.63 -1.06 -4.01
C GLU A 61 -21.80 0.47 -4.02
N LYS A 62 -20.70 1.23 -4.16
CA LYS A 62 -20.67 2.69 -4.07
C LYS A 62 -20.36 3.39 -5.39
N LYS A 63 -19.69 2.69 -6.31
CA LYS A 63 -19.28 3.18 -7.62
C LYS A 63 -19.78 2.22 -8.68
N ASP A 64 -20.44 2.76 -9.68
CA ASP A 64 -20.84 2.01 -10.87
C ASP A 64 -19.67 2.01 -11.88
N TYR A 65 -19.03 0.86 -12.04
CA TYR A 65 -17.93 0.69 -12.99
C TYR A 65 -18.49 0.32 -14.37
N LYS A 66 -18.18 1.12 -15.39
CA LYS A 66 -18.69 0.91 -16.74
C LYS A 66 -17.82 -0.08 -17.51
N ASP A 67 -16.51 -0.05 -17.27
CA ASP A 67 -15.55 -0.94 -17.89
C ASP A 67 -14.47 -1.43 -16.90
N ILE A 68 -13.60 -2.32 -17.41
CA ILE A 68 -12.50 -2.91 -16.63
C ILE A 68 -11.43 -1.84 -16.31
N VAL A 69 -11.26 -0.86 -17.21
CA VAL A 69 -10.26 0.20 -17.10
C VAL A 69 -10.57 1.12 -15.92
N ASP A 70 -11.85 1.41 -15.69
CA ASP A 70 -12.33 2.14 -14.51
C ASP A 70 -11.88 1.47 -13.20
N ILE A 71 -11.90 0.13 -13.15
CA ILE A 71 -11.48 -0.64 -11.98
C ILE A 71 -9.96 -0.58 -11.80
N TYR A 72 -9.18 -0.74 -12.88
CA TYR A 72 -7.72 -0.61 -12.83
C TYR A 72 -7.29 0.80 -12.38
N ASN A 73 -8.01 1.85 -12.81
CA ASN A 73 -7.73 3.23 -12.42
C ASN A 73 -8.12 3.52 -10.95
N ASP A 74 -9.15 2.86 -10.42
CA ASP A 74 -9.60 3.06 -9.04
C ASP A 74 -8.83 2.21 -8.01
N ILE A 75 -8.39 1.01 -8.42
CA ILE A 75 -7.63 0.08 -7.59
C ILE A 75 -6.16 0.12 -7.98
N VAL A 76 -5.47 1.05 -7.35
CA VAL A 76 -4.07 1.39 -7.64
C VAL A 76 -3.03 0.63 -6.81
N ASP A 77 -3.47 -0.18 -5.84
CA ASP A 77 -2.63 -0.97 -4.93
C ASP A 77 -2.48 -2.43 -5.38
N LEU A 78 -2.44 -2.67 -6.69
CA LEU A 78 -2.23 -4.00 -7.28
C LEU A 78 -0.79 -4.48 -7.12
N ALA A 79 0.17 -3.54 -7.23
CA ALA A 79 1.57 -3.69 -6.86
C ALA A 79 1.84 -2.83 -5.62
N GLY A 80 2.41 -3.41 -4.57
CA GLY A 80 2.66 -2.71 -3.32
C GLY A 80 4.05 -2.96 -2.77
N VAL A 81 4.69 -1.89 -2.29
CA VAL A 81 5.96 -1.92 -1.56
C VAL A 81 5.73 -1.31 -0.19
N ARG A 82 6.24 -1.94 0.87
CA ARG A 82 6.24 -1.39 2.22
C ARG A 82 7.67 -1.12 2.65
N ILE A 83 7.90 0.08 3.14
CA ILE A 83 9.16 0.51 3.73
C ILE A 83 8.91 0.74 5.21
N ALA A 84 9.52 -0.09 6.03
CA ALA A 84 9.40 -0.07 7.48
C ALA A 84 10.64 0.55 8.10
N LEU A 85 10.52 1.80 8.54
CA LEU A 85 11.58 2.59 9.15
C LEU A 85 11.81 2.19 10.61
N TYR A 86 13.08 2.08 10.99
CA TYR A 86 13.45 1.92 12.39
C TYR A 86 13.40 3.26 13.12
N PHE A 87 13.86 4.33 12.47
CA PHE A 87 13.92 5.66 13.04
C PHE A 87 13.13 6.65 12.19
N PRO A 88 12.33 7.53 12.80
CA PRO A 88 11.50 8.49 12.07
C PRO A 88 12.32 9.59 11.37
N GLY A 89 13.56 9.84 11.81
CA GLY A 89 14.45 10.85 11.22
C GLY A 89 14.77 10.61 9.74
N ASP A 90 14.68 9.37 9.28
CA ASP A 90 15.00 9.00 7.90
C ASP A 90 13.85 9.31 6.90
N LEU A 91 12.68 9.72 7.39
CA LEU A 91 11.49 9.95 6.56
C LEU A 91 11.72 11.02 5.48
N GLU A 92 12.40 12.12 5.82
CA GLU A 92 12.66 13.21 4.87
C GLU A 92 13.63 12.76 3.77
N THR A 93 14.66 11.99 4.13
CA THR A 93 15.60 11.41 3.17
C THR A 93 14.89 10.47 2.21
N ILE A 94 13.97 9.64 2.72
CA ILE A 94 13.17 8.73 1.89
C ILE A 94 12.20 9.48 0.98
N ASP A 95 11.54 10.53 1.47
CA ASP A 95 10.65 11.35 0.64
C ASP A 95 11.41 11.95 -0.55
N LYS A 96 12.59 12.53 -0.30
CA LYS A 96 13.47 13.07 -1.34
C LYS A 96 13.92 12.00 -2.33
N PHE A 97 14.31 10.83 -1.83
CA PHE A 97 14.70 9.70 -2.66
C PHE A 97 13.56 9.25 -3.58
N ILE A 98 12.35 9.04 -3.03
CA ILE A 98 11.20 8.57 -3.80
C ILE A 98 10.82 9.58 -4.88
N ARG A 99 10.81 10.88 -4.56
CA ARG A 99 10.52 11.94 -5.55
C ARG A 99 11.57 12.04 -6.66
N THR A 100 12.82 11.73 -6.34
CA THR A 100 13.92 11.80 -7.31
C THR A 100 13.93 10.59 -8.24
N ASN A 101 13.64 9.39 -7.73
CA ASN A 101 13.84 8.13 -8.49
C ASN A 101 12.57 7.60 -9.15
N PHE A 102 11.39 8.11 -8.79
CA PHE A 102 10.14 7.63 -9.34
C PHE A 102 9.27 8.77 -9.87
N ASN A 103 8.36 8.44 -10.78
CA ASN A 103 7.35 9.37 -11.28
C ASN A 103 6.17 9.38 -10.31
N ILE A 104 6.00 10.47 -9.55
CA ILE A 104 4.92 10.58 -8.56
C ILE A 104 3.57 10.85 -9.24
N LYS A 105 2.61 9.94 -9.03
CA LYS A 105 1.20 10.15 -9.42
C LYS A 105 0.39 10.82 -8.32
N SER A 106 0.59 10.42 -7.06
CA SER A 106 -0.08 11.05 -5.91
C SER A 106 0.62 10.70 -4.60
N ILE A 107 0.46 11.54 -3.59
CA ILE A 107 0.96 11.28 -2.23
C ILE A 107 -0.21 11.44 -1.25
N ARG A 108 -0.32 10.52 -0.30
CA ARG A 108 -1.38 10.52 0.72
C ARG A 108 -0.76 10.27 2.09
N GLN A 109 -1.05 11.12 3.05
CA GLN A 109 -0.56 11.00 4.42
C GLN A 109 -1.67 10.52 5.34
N PHE A 110 -1.32 9.65 6.28
CA PHE A 110 -2.20 9.11 7.29
C PHE A 110 -1.68 9.49 8.69
N PRO A 111 -2.55 9.99 9.58
CA PRO A 111 -3.94 10.39 9.33
C PRO A 111 -4.03 11.59 8.36
N GLU A 112 -5.13 11.70 7.61
CA GLU A 112 -5.37 12.88 6.75
C GLU A 112 -5.59 14.12 7.65
N ALA A 113 -5.03 15.26 7.27
CA ALA A 113 -5.16 16.50 8.03
C ALA A 113 -6.64 16.84 8.29
N GLY A 114 -7.00 17.03 9.58
CA GLY A 114 -8.38 17.30 10.00
C GLY A 114 -9.25 16.05 10.22
N ASN A 115 -8.73 14.86 9.92
CA ASN A 115 -9.39 13.58 10.13
C ASN A 115 -8.88 12.89 11.40
N ASP A 116 -8.82 13.64 12.50
CA ASP A 116 -8.77 13.09 13.87
C ASP A 116 -10.13 12.48 14.22
N SER A 117 -10.59 11.54 13.42
CA SER A 117 -11.75 10.69 13.69
C SER A 117 -11.57 9.86 14.98
N TYR A 118 -10.36 9.88 15.55
CA TYR A 118 -10.02 9.34 16.86
C TYR A 118 -10.34 10.27 18.05
N SER A 119 -10.61 11.56 17.82
CA SER A 119 -10.90 12.53 18.89
C SER A 119 -12.37 12.55 19.36
N LYS A 120 -13.29 11.86 18.66
CA LYS A 120 -14.74 12.10 18.81
C LYS A 120 -15.60 10.88 19.19
N LYS A 121 -15.04 9.89 19.91
CA LYS A 121 -15.84 8.82 20.54
C LYS A 121 -15.53 8.74 22.03
N GLU A 122 -16.28 9.49 22.84
CA GLU A 122 -16.29 9.48 24.32
C GLU A 122 -16.64 8.10 24.96
N TYR A 123 -16.84 7.04 24.17
CA TYR A 123 -17.35 5.74 24.65
C TYR A 123 -16.31 4.62 24.72
N ILE A 124 -15.01 4.90 24.64
CA ILE A 124 -13.98 3.87 24.80
C ILE A 124 -13.46 3.92 26.25
N LYS A 125 -13.89 2.95 27.08
CA LYS A 125 -13.46 2.71 28.46
C LYS A 125 -11.96 2.36 28.61
N TYR A 126 -11.20 2.48 27.53
CA TYR A 126 -9.79 2.14 27.39
C TYR A 126 -9.04 3.36 26.85
N LYS A 127 -8.06 3.86 27.61
CA LYS A 127 -7.20 4.96 27.18
C LYS A 127 -6.30 4.44 26.04
N LYS A 128 -6.58 4.84 24.79
CA LYS A 128 -5.71 4.51 23.65
C LYS A 128 -4.34 5.14 23.88
N VAL A 129 -3.31 4.29 23.98
CA VAL A 129 -1.90 4.71 24.16
C VAL A 129 -1.28 5.16 22.84
N PHE A 130 -1.82 4.69 21.70
CA PHE A 130 -1.38 5.05 20.35
C PHE A 130 -2.47 5.82 19.59
N SER A 131 -2.07 6.91 18.92
CA SER A 131 -2.93 7.82 18.16
C SER A 131 -3.44 7.26 16.82
N GLY A 132 -3.15 6.00 16.50
CA GLY A 132 -3.59 5.31 15.28
C GLY A 132 -2.47 5.14 14.24
N TYR A 133 -2.83 4.63 13.07
CA TYR A 133 -1.91 4.33 11.98
C TYR A 133 -1.33 5.61 11.34
N HIS A 134 0.00 5.73 11.33
CA HIS A 134 0.74 6.81 10.68
C HIS A 134 1.58 6.27 9.54
N ALA A 135 1.36 6.77 8.33
CA ALA A 135 2.13 6.37 7.14
C ALA A 135 2.01 7.41 6.03
N THR A 136 3.02 7.44 5.17
CA THR A 136 2.97 8.16 3.88
C THR A 136 2.87 7.14 2.76
N HIS A 137 1.81 7.24 1.96
CA HIS A 137 1.60 6.39 0.78
C HIS A 137 1.92 7.20 -0.47
N TYR A 138 2.87 6.71 -1.25
CA TYR A 138 3.24 7.24 -2.55
C TYR A 138 2.64 6.33 -3.61
N ARG A 139 2.00 6.91 -4.62
CA ARG A 139 1.65 6.19 -5.84
C ARG A 139 2.58 6.64 -6.93
N VAL A 140 3.29 5.69 -7.50
CA VAL A 140 4.38 5.98 -8.41
C VAL A 140 4.37 5.04 -9.62
N THR A 141 5.08 5.43 -10.66
CA THR A 141 5.55 4.53 -11.72
C THR A 141 7.07 4.58 -11.76
N LEU A 142 7.70 3.53 -12.29
CA LEU A 142 9.16 3.54 -12.47
C LEU A 142 9.52 4.55 -13.55
N LYS A 143 10.71 5.13 -13.45
CA LYS A 143 11.29 5.90 -14.55
C LYS A 143 11.89 4.93 -15.58
N PRO A 144 11.81 5.22 -16.89
CA PRO A 144 12.41 4.36 -17.90
C PRO A 144 13.90 4.08 -17.69
N GLU A 145 14.65 5.07 -17.17
CA GLU A 145 16.08 4.95 -16.82
C GLU A 145 16.38 3.92 -15.72
N ASN A 146 15.38 3.54 -14.92
CA ASN A 146 15.49 2.55 -13.85
C ASN A 146 15.03 1.15 -14.29
N CYS A 147 14.68 0.97 -15.56
CA CYS A 147 14.25 -0.30 -16.14
C CYS A 147 15.29 -0.78 -17.15
N THR A 148 15.63 -2.07 -17.12
CA THR A 148 16.40 -2.69 -18.20
C THR A 148 15.51 -2.94 -19.42
N ASP A 149 16.10 -3.22 -20.60
CA ASP A 149 15.34 -3.50 -21.83
C ASP A 149 14.28 -4.62 -21.65
N GLY A 150 14.55 -5.61 -20.80
CA GLY A 150 13.61 -6.68 -20.47
C GLY A 150 12.49 -6.27 -19.49
N ASP A 151 12.67 -5.18 -18.76
CA ASP A 151 11.78 -4.71 -17.71
C ASP A 151 10.90 -3.51 -18.13
N VAL A 152 11.08 -2.97 -19.34
CA VAL A 152 10.38 -1.76 -19.83
C VAL A 152 8.86 -1.84 -19.65
N LYS A 153 8.27 -3.01 -19.89
CA LYS A 153 6.83 -3.24 -19.74
C LYS A 153 6.32 -3.01 -18.32
N TYR A 154 7.15 -3.15 -17.29
CA TYR A 154 6.78 -2.96 -15.90
C TYR A 154 6.85 -1.50 -15.45
N CYS A 155 7.50 -0.60 -16.21
CA CYS A 155 7.65 0.79 -15.80
C CYS A 155 6.30 1.53 -15.76
N ASP A 156 5.34 1.12 -16.60
CA ASP A 156 3.99 1.70 -16.65
C ASP A 156 3.09 1.25 -15.49
N ALA A 157 3.49 0.21 -14.75
CA ALA A 157 2.74 -0.31 -13.63
C ALA A 157 2.68 0.73 -12.50
N THR A 158 1.47 0.98 -11.99
CA THR A 158 1.31 1.83 -10.81
C THR A 158 1.63 1.02 -9.57
N ILE A 159 2.56 1.53 -8.76
CA ILE A 159 3.05 0.90 -7.53
C ILE A 159 2.70 1.81 -6.36
N GLU A 160 2.11 1.24 -5.31
CA GLU A 160 1.88 1.94 -4.04
C GLU A 160 3.03 1.64 -3.07
N ILE A 161 3.83 2.66 -2.75
CA ILE A 161 4.88 2.60 -1.74
C ILE A 161 4.33 3.14 -0.42
N GLN A 162 4.32 2.31 0.62
CA GLN A 162 3.85 2.65 1.96
C GLN A 162 5.03 2.81 2.91
N VAL A 163 5.34 4.05 3.29
CA VAL A 163 6.42 4.37 4.24
C VAL A 163 5.81 4.58 5.62
N ALA A 164 6.21 3.75 6.57
CA ALA A 164 5.78 3.83 7.97
C ALA A 164 6.89 3.30 8.88
N SER A 165 6.80 3.50 10.19
CA SER A 165 7.72 2.83 11.10
C SER A 165 7.44 1.32 11.19
N VAL A 166 8.41 0.53 11.63
CA VAL A 166 8.22 -0.90 11.91
C VAL A 166 7.03 -1.13 12.85
N LEU A 167 6.89 -0.30 13.89
CA LEU A 167 5.77 -0.38 14.82
C LEU A 167 4.42 -0.08 14.15
N MET A 168 4.37 0.87 13.20
CA MET A 168 3.14 1.22 12.50
C MET A 168 2.70 0.12 11.52
N HIS A 169 3.64 -0.56 10.86
CA HIS A 169 3.30 -1.72 10.04
C HIS A 169 2.78 -2.88 10.89
N ALA A 170 3.43 -3.18 12.01
CA ALA A 170 2.94 -4.20 12.95
C ALA A 170 1.56 -3.85 13.51
N TRP A 171 1.35 -2.58 13.91
CA TRP A 171 0.06 -2.10 14.37
C TRP A 171 -1.02 -2.22 13.30
N ALA A 172 -0.73 -1.86 12.04
CA ALA A 172 -1.69 -1.95 10.94
C ALA A 172 -2.14 -3.39 10.66
N GLU A 173 -1.26 -4.37 10.83
CA GLU A 173 -1.60 -5.78 10.69
C GLU A 173 -2.54 -6.26 11.80
N VAL A 174 -2.24 -5.89 13.04
CA VAL A 174 -3.11 -6.20 14.19
C VAL A 174 -4.46 -5.49 14.08
N GLU A 175 -4.47 -4.19 13.78
CA GLU A 175 -5.69 -3.41 13.62
C GLU A 175 -6.55 -3.95 12.47
N HIS A 176 -5.93 -4.29 11.34
CA HIS A 176 -6.65 -4.90 10.23
C HIS A 176 -7.30 -6.22 10.66
N ASP A 177 -6.60 -7.09 11.39
CA ASP A 177 -7.18 -8.33 11.88
C ASP A 177 -8.29 -8.11 12.91
N LEU A 178 -8.13 -7.16 13.84
CA LEU A 178 -9.17 -6.82 14.83
C LEU A 178 -10.44 -6.25 14.19
N VAL A 179 -10.29 -5.41 13.15
CA VAL A 179 -11.42 -4.77 12.46
C VAL A 179 -12.13 -5.73 11.50
N TYR A 180 -11.38 -6.62 10.83
CA TYR A 180 -11.94 -7.54 9.82
C TYR A 180 -12.30 -8.93 10.37
N LYS A 181 -11.76 -9.35 11.51
CA LYS A 181 -12.23 -10.54 12.24
C LYS A 181 -12.86 -10.14 13.58
N PRO A 182 -14.08 -9.59 13.59
CA PRO A 182 -14.92 -9.68 14.78
C PRO A 182 -15.45 -11.12 14.89
N SER A 183 -14.54 -12.10 14.98
CA SER A 183 -14.90 -13.45 15.39
C SER A 183 -15.10 -13.40 16.90
N SER A 184 -16.38 -13.29 17.28
CA SER A 184 -16.96 -13.82 18.51
C SER A 184 -16.08 -14.86 19.20
N GLY A 185 -15.37 -14.43 20.23
CA GLY A 185 -14.64 -15.28 21.15
C GLY A 185 -14.37 -14.46 22.40
N GLU A 186 -14.93 -14.88 23.53
CA GLU A 186 -14.59 -14.26 24.81
C GLU A 186 -13.07 -14.33 24.99
N ILE A 187 -12.47 -13.18 25.30
CA ILE A 187 -11.07 -13.09 25.69
C ILE A 187 -10.91 -14.01 26.89
N SER A 188 -10.14 -15.10 26.74
CA SER A 188 -9.82 -15.96 27.87
C SER A 188 -9.06 -15.14 28.90
N ARG A 189 -9.63 -15.09 30.11
CA ARG A 189 -9.09 -14.42 31.29
C ARG A 189 -7.81 -15.07 31.79
#